data_AF-A0A519L221-F1
#
_entry.id   AF-A0A519L221-F1
#
_cell.length_a   1.000
_cell.length_b   1.000
_cell.length_c   1.000
_cell.angle_alpha   90.00
_cell.angle_beta   90.00
_cell.angle_gamma   90.00
#
_symmetry.space_group_name_H-M   'P 1'
#
loop_
_entity.id
_entity.type
_entity.pdbx_description
1 polymer ?
#
loop_
_entity_poly.entity_id
_entity_poly.type
_entity_poly.pdbx_seq_one_letter_code
_entity_poly.pdbx_strand_id
1 'polypeptide(L)'
;KWAEKKGTKVTNHYLGQLIRMQEEIGTGGGGFRFIYGAFLQEAAVILKNDKLKELSKEITAIGDLWRDFAVDIARVYKNRNSKSDIYNELSKSMLHIADLEEAFYKKLRKAI
;
A
#
# COMPACT_ATOMS: atom_id res chain seq x y z
N LYS A 1 17.01 8.88 -8.63
CA LYS A 1 16.94 9.08 -10.11
C LYS A 1 15.72 9.86 -10.60
N TRP A 2 14.46 9.56 -10.19
CA TRP A 2 13.29 10.32 -10.68
C TRP A 2 13.11 11.70 -10.05
N ALA A 3 13.34 11.84 -8.74
CA ALA A 3 13.26 13.13 -8.05
C ALA A 3 14.28 14.14 -8.57
N GLU A 4 15.52 13.71 -8.79
CA GLU A 4 16.59 14.51 -9.39
C GLU A 4 16.25 14.95 -10.82
N LYS A 5 15.58 14.09 -11.61
CA LYS A 5 15.18 14.39 -13.00
C LYS A 5 13.99 15.34 -13.10
N LYS A 6 13.04 15.28 -12.17
CA LYS A 6 11.78 16.06 -12.21
C LYS A 6 11.81 17.30 -11.30
N GLY A 7 12.72 17.36 -10.35
CA GLY A 7 12.81 18.40 -9.34
C GLY A 7 11.78 18.23 -8.23
N THR A 8 12.16 18.70 -7.03
CA THR A 8 11.40 18.58 -5.77
C THR A 8 9.94 19.02 -5.88
N LYS A 9 9.65 20.13 -6.58
CA LYS A 9 8.29 20.66 -6.73
C LYS A 9 7.35 19.69 -7.45
N VAL A 10 7.81 19.11 -8.56
CA VAL A 10 7.00 18.17 -9.37
C VAL A 10 6.87 16.84 -8.64
N THR A 11 7.95 16.35 -8.03
CA THR A 11 7.90 15.11 -7.24
C THR A 11 6.94 15.21 -6.06
N ASN A 12 6.95 16.33 -5.31
CA ASN A 12 6.02 16.55 -4.22
C ASN A 12 4.56 16.67 -4.69
N HIS A 13 4.33 17.23 -5.88
CA HIS A 13 3.00 17.26 -6.48
C HIS A 13 2.46 15.85 -6.76
N TYR A 14 3.29 14.96 -7.33
CA TYR A 14 2.91 13.57 -7.57
C TYR A 14 2.68 12.78 -6.28
N LEU A 15 3.52 12.97 -5.27
CA LEU A 15 3.33 12.41 -3.94
C LEU A 15 1.99 12.85 -3.33
N GLY A 16 1.61 14.12 -3.51
CA GLY A 16 0.30 14.62 -3.10
C GLY A 16 -0.86 13.90 -3.80
N GLN A 17 -0.76 13.65 -5.11
CA GLN A 17 -1.79 12.87 -5.82
C GLN A 17 -1.86 11.43 -5.31
N LEU A 18 -0.72 10.84 -4.96
CA LEU A 18 -0.66 9.48 -4.42
C LEU A 18 -1.40 9.37 -3.08
N ILE A 19 -1.18 10.30 -2.13
CA ILE A 19 -1.94 10.35 -0.86
C ILE A 19 -3.44 10.48 -1.14
N ARG A 20 -3.85 11.33 -2.08
CA ARG A 20 -5.27 11.50 -2.41
C ARG A 20 -5.89 10.21 -2.94
N MET A 21 -5.17 9.45 -3.77
CA MET A 21 -5.61 8.14 -4.23
C MET A 21 -5.71 7.11 -3.10
N GLN A 22 -4.91 7.24 -2.04
CA GLN A 22 -4.92 6.36 -0.88
C GLN A 22 -6.03 6.70 0.12
N GLU A 23 -6.19 7.97 0.46
CA GLU A 23 -7.02 8.43 1.59
C GLU A 23 -8.35 9.05 1.15
N GLU A 24 -8.36 9.88 0.11
CA GLU A 24 -9.57 10.60 -0.32
C GLU A 24 -10.42 9.78 -1.28
N ILE A 25 -9.79 9.14 -2.27
CA ILE A 25 -10.46 8.30 -3.27
C ILE A 25 -10.52 6.84 -2.76
N GLY A 26 -9.60 6.46 -1.87
CA GLY A 26 -9.61 5.19 -1.14
C GLY A 26 -9.11 3.98 -1.93
N THR A 27 -9.12 3.99 -3.26
CA THR A 27 -8.81 2.80 -4.09
C THR A 27 -7.36 2.34 -4.04
N GLY A 28 -6.42 3.23 -3.70
CA GLY A 28 -4.99 2.94 -3.66
C GLY A 28 -4.41 2.61 -2.28
N GLY A 29 -5.19 2.74 -1.21
CA GLY A 29 -4.71 2.65 0.18
C GLY A 29 -5.13 1.38 0.91
N GLY A 30 -4.92 1.37 2.24
CA GLY A 30 -5.24 0.24 3.11
C GLY A 30 -6.73 -0.10 3.18
N GLY A 31 -7.62 0.88 2.98
CA GLY A 31 -9.08 0.71 3.10
C GLY A 31 -9.64 -0.45 2.27
N PHE A 32 -9.30 -0.54 0.99
CA PHE A 32 -9.75 -1.66 0.13
C PHE A 32 -9.16 -3.00 0.57
N ARG A 33 -7.93 -3.01 1.10
CA ARG A 33 -7.28 -4.23 1.58
C ARG A 33 -7.97 -4.74 2.85
N PHE A 34 -8.39 -3.85 3.73
CA PHE A 34 -9.18 -4.19 4.93
C PHE A 34 -10.55 -4.74 4.56
N ILE A 35 -11.25 -4.11 3.61
CA ILE A 35 -12.55 -4.62 3.11
C ILE A 35 -12.36 -6.00 2.48
N TYR A 36 -11.31 -6.19 1.68
CA TYR A 36 -11.03 -7.48 1.06
C TYR A 36 -10.62 -8.54 2.09
N GLY A 37 -9.86 -8.17 3.12
CA GLY A 37 -9.56 -9.04 4.25
C GLY A 37 -10.82 -9.51 4.96
N ALA A 38 -11.73 -8.60 5.30
CA ALA A 38 -13.02 -8.95 5.90
C ALA A 38 -13.84 -9.89 4.99
N PHE A 39 -13.89 -9.61 3.69
CA PHE A 39 -14.53 -10.48 2.71
C PHE A 39 -13.93 -11.90 2.72
N LEU A 40 -12.60 -12.03 2.68
CA LEU A 40 -11.94 -13.34 2.70
C LEU A 40 -12.17 -14.08 4.03
N GLN A 41 -12.26 -13.35 5.14
CA GLN A 41 -12.58 -13.92 6.45
C GLN A 41 -13.99 -14.52 6.48
N GLU A 42 -14.99 -13.81 5.94
CA GLU A 42 -16.36 -14.33 5.82
C GLU A 42 -16.44 -15.51 4.84
N ALA A 43 -15.78 -15.38 3.68
CA ALA A 43 -15.71 -16.43 2.66
C ALA A 43 -15.07 -17.72 3.21
N ALA A 44 -14.06 -17.62 4.07
CA ALA A 44 -13.43 -18.77 4.72
C ALA A 44 -14.44 -19.63 5.50
N VAL A 45 -15.40 -19.00 6.17
CA VAL A 45 -16.44 -19.69 6.95
C VAL A 45 -17.44 -20.37 6.02
N ILE A 46 -17.93 -19.65 5.02
CA ILE A 46 -18.95 -20.15 4.07
C ILE A 46 -18.40 -21.32 3.26
N LEU A 47 -17.16 -21.19 2.77
CA LEU A 47 -16.49 -22.19 1.93
C LEU A 47 -15.76 -23.28 2.73
N LYS A 48 -15.73 -23.17 4.07
CA LYS A 48 -14.97 -24.05 4.97
C LYS A 48 -13.50 -24.18 4.56
N ASN A 49 -12.86 -23.06 4.23
CA ASN A 49 -11.50 -23.00 3.74
C ASN A 49 -10.65 -22.13 4.68
N ASP A 50 -9.94 -22.77 5.61
CA ASP A 50 -9.08 -22.08 6.58
C ASP A 50 -7.95 -21.29 5.92
N LYS A 51 -7.55 -21.64 4.69
CA LYS A 51 -6.52 -20.89 3.97
C LYS A 51 -6.96 -19.47 3.65
N LEU A 52 -8.25 -19.25 3.37
CA LEU A 52 -8.79 -17.91 3.14
C LEU A 52 -8.75 -17.06 4.43
N LYS A 53 -8.88 -17.69 5.60
CA LYS A 53 -8.74 -17.01 6.91
C LYS A 53 -7.31 -16.62 7.23
N GLU A 54 -6.32 -17.36 6.74
CA GLU A 54 -4.91 -16.94 6.83
C GLU A 54 -4.64 -15.77 5.88
N LEU A 55 -5.13 -15.88 4.64
CA LEU A 55 -4.98 -14.85 3.62
C LEU A 55 -5.67 -13.53 4.01
N SER A 56 -6.82 -13.58 4.71
CA SER A 56 -7.47 -12.36 5.21
C SER A 56 -6.58 -11.56 6.17
N LYS A 57 -5.85 -12.24 7.05
CA LYS A 57 -4.88 -11.60 7.95
C LYS A 57 -3.70 -11.01 7.17
N GLU A 58 -3.21 -11.75 6.17
CA GLU A 58 -2.08 -11.31 5.33
C GLU A 58 -2.43 -10.02 4.56
N ILE A 59 -3.57 -9.96 3.88
CA ILE A 59 -3.96 -8.74 3.14
C ILE A 59 -4.28 -7.56 4.07
N THR A 60 -4.78 -7.84 5.28
CA THR A 60 -4.98 -6.81 6.31
C THR A 60 -3.64 -6.20 6.71
N ALA A 61 -2.62 -7.02 6.99
CA ALA A 61 -1.28 -6.52 7.32
C ALA A 61 -0.64 -5.72 6.18
N ILE A 62 -0.86 -6.12 4.92
CA ILE A 62 -0.45 -5.32 3.75
C ILE A 62 -1.18 -3.97 3.72
N GLY A 63 -2.47 -3.94 4.08
CA GLY A 63 -3.23 -2.70 4.22
C GLY A 63 -2.66 -1.75 5.26
N ASP A 64 -2.15 -2.27 6.38
CA ASP A 64 -1.48 -1.47 7.41
C ASP A 64 -0.19 -0.83 6.86
N LEU A 65 0.60 -1.57 6.08
CA LEU A 65 1.80 -1.03 5.43
C LEU A 65 1.48 0.11 4.44
N TRP A 66 0.37 0.00 3.70
CA TRP A 66 -0.10 1.09 2.84
C TRP A 66 -0.49 2.33 3.63
N ARG A 67 -1.08 2.16 4.82
CA ARG A 67 -1.42 3.27 5.72
C ARG A 67 -0.18 3.96 6.27
N ASP A 68 0.81 3.18 6.71
CA ASP A 68 2.10 3.71 7.17
C ASP A 68 2.82 4.49 6.05
N PHE A 69 2.81 3.94 4.84
CA PHE A 69 3.36 4.61 3.66
C PHE A 69 2.65 5.94 3.36
N ALA A 70 1.32 6.02 3.48
CA ALA A 70 0.58 7.28 3.31
C ALA A 70 1.01 8.35 4.34
N VAL A 71 1.22 7.93 5.60
CA VAL A 71 1.72 8.80 6.67
C VAL A 71 3.12 9.33 6.35
N ASP A 72 4.01 8.48 5.85
CA ASP A 72 5.36 8.90 5.48
C ASP A 72 5.36 9.90 4.33
N ILE A 73 4.53 9.72 3.31
CA ILE A 73 4.37 10.74 2.25
C ILE A 73 3.87 12.07 2.85
N ALA A 74 2.91 12.02 3.78
CA ALA A 74 2.36 13.23 4.39
C ALA A 74 3.42 14.01 5.20
N ARG A 75 4.36 13.29 5.85
CA ARG A 75 5.52 13.89 6.54
C ARG A 75 6.44 14.60 5.56
N VAL A 76 6.72 14.01 4.39
CA VAL A 76 7.54 14.63 3.34
C VAL A 76 6.90 15.92 2.83
N TYR A 77 5.58 15.93 2.68
CA TYR A 77 4.85 17.12 2.25
C TYR A 77 4.93 18.28 3.27
N LYS A 78 4.90 17.96 4.57
CA LYS A 78 5.00 18.96 5.66
C LYS A 78 6.43 19.48 5.84
N ASN A 79 7.43 18.60 5.81
CA ASN A 79 8.85 18.95 6.00
C ASN A 79 9.54 19.24 4.67
N ARG A 80 9.20 20.39 4.03
CA ARG A 80 9.62 20.85 2.68
C ARG A 80 11.14 20.79 2.34
N ASN A 81 12.01 20.37 3.25
CA ASN A 81 13.41 20.05 3.03
C ASN A 81 13.60 18.54 2.76
N SER A 82 13.10 18.07 1.62
CA SER A 82 13.28 16.68 1.20
C SER A 82 14.69 16.48 0.63
N LYS A 83 15.57 15.84 1.42
CA LYS A 83 16.83 15.30 0.90
C LYS A 83 16.51 14.22 -0.14
N SER A 84 17.33 14.11 -1.20
CA SER A 84 17.17 13.11 -2.29
C SER A 84 16.93 11.69 -1.77
N ASP A 85 17.48 11.37 -0.60
CA ASP A 85 17.39 10.07 0.03
C ASP A 85 15.96 9.64 0.40
N ILE A 86 15.15 10.57 0.90
CA ILE A 86 13.78 10.28 1.36
C ILE A 86 12.90 9.76 0.21
N TYR A 87 13.08 10.29 -1.01
CA TYR A 87 12.35 9.79 -2.17
C TYR A 87 12.76 8.36 -2.55
N ASN A 88 14.02 8.00 -2.33
CA ASN A 88 14.50 6.65 -2.58
C ASN A 88 13.96 5.68 -1.51
N GLU A 89 13.87 6.12 -0.25
CA GLU A 89 13.24 5.34 0.83
C GLU A 89 11.76 5.08 0.55
N LEU A 90 10.98 6.11 0.20
CA LEU A 90 9.59 5.95 -0.21
C LEU A 90 9.45 5.00 -1.40
N SER A 91 10.32 5.13 -2.42
CA SER A 91 10.32 4.22 -3.56
C SER A 91 10.57 2.76 -3.15
N LYS A 92 11.52 2.51 -2.24
CA LYS A 92 11.81 1.16 -1.73
C LYS A 92 10.62 0.60 -0.96
N SER A 93 10.01 1.40 -0.09
CA SER A 93 8.83 1.00 0.68
C SER A 93 7.67 0.62 -0.24
N MET A 94 7.38 1.45 -1.24
CA MET A 94 6.29 1.18 -2.19
C MET A 94 6.52 -0.11 -2.99
N LEU A 95 7.75 -0.34 -3.47
CA LEU A 95 8.10 -1.57 -4.20
C LEU A 95 8.02 -2.80 -3.29
N HIS A 96 8.44 -2.68 -2.03
CA HIS A 96 8.29 -3.76 -1.06
C HIS A 96 6.82 -4.16 -0.85
N ILE A 97 5.93 -3.18 -0.71
CA ILE A 97 4.49 -3.45 -0.58
C ILE A 97 3.95 -4.11 -1.86
N ALA A 98 4.40 -3.67 -3.04
CA ALA A 98 4.02 -4.29 -4.31
C ALA A 98 4.46 -5.77 -4.41
N ASP A 99 5.68 -6.10 -3.97
CA ASP A 99 6.16 -7.49 -3.94
C ASP A 99 5.31 -8.36 -3.00
N LEU A 100 4.92 -7.82 -1.84
CA LEU A 100 4.04 -8.49 -0.90
C LEU A 100 2.64 -8.74 -1.48
N GLU A 101 2.05 -7.73 -2.14
CA GLU A 101 0.75 -7.88 -2.81
C GLU A 101 0.79 -8.91 -3.94
N GLU A 102 1.85 -8.89 -4.77
CA GLU A 102 2.00 -9.87 -5.83
C GLU A 102 2.10 -11.29 -5.26
N ALA A 103 2.91 -11.48 -4.22
CA ALA A 103 3.03 -12.76 -3.53
C ALA A 103 1.68 -13.21 -2.94
N PHE A 104 0.95 -12.30 -2.30
CA PHE A 104 -0.39 -12.53 -1.77
C PHE A 104 -1.37 -13.03 -2.85
N TYR A 105 -1.50 -12.31 -3.98
CA TYR A 105 -2.43 -12.69 -5.04
C TYR A 105 -2.06 -14.02 -5.71
N LYS A 106 -0.75 -14.34 -5.83
CA LYS A 106 -0.29 -15.65 -6.29
C LYS A 106 -0.68 -16.78 -5.33
N LYS A 107 -0.61 -16.56 -4.01
CA LYS A 107 -1.06 -17.53 -3.01
C LYS A 107 -2.59 -17.69 -3.06
N LEU A 108 -3.31 -16.58 -3.12
CA LEU A 108 -4.77 -16.58 -3.19
C LEU A 108 -5.28 -17.38 -4.39
N ARG A 109 -4.71 -17.17 -5.57
CA ARG A 109 -5.06 -17.92 -6.79
C ARG A 109 -4.90 -19.43 -6.66
N LYS A 110 -4.03 -19.91 -5.78
CA LYS A 110 -3.84 -21.35 -5.52
C LYS A 110 -4.76 -21.89 -4.42
N ALA A 111 -5.33 -21.00 -3.61
CA ALA A 111 -6.17 -21.34 -2.45
C ALA A 111 -7.66 -21.40 -2.79
N ILE A 112 -8.04 -20.90 -3.97
CA ILE A 112 -9.38 -20.98 -4.58
C ILE A 112 -9.34 -21.92 -5.77
#